data_AF-A0A1T4YE16-F1
#
_entry.id   AF-A0A1T4YE16-F1
#
_cell.length_a   1.000
_cell.length_b   1.000
_cell.length_c   1.000
_cell.angle_alpha   90.00
_cell.angle_beta   90.00
_cell.angle_gamma   90.00
#
_symmetry.space_group_name_H-M   'P 1'
#
loop_
_entity.id
_entity.type
_entity.pdbx_description
1 polymer ?
#
loop_
_entity_poly.entity_id
_entity_poly.type
_entity_poly.pdbx_seq_one_letter_code
_entity_poly.pdbx_strand_id
1 'polypeptide(L)'
;MIWFLRIFFLVVLISMLGVTSWASSQVALWKLPFETWTHPWFLATLADAYWGFLTFYCWVFYKSNHWWSRLLWLVAVLLLGNIAMAVYALVELFRLPSTAPIEDLLLRRKRYA
;
A
#
# COMPACT_ATOMS: atom_id res chain seq x y z
N MET A 1 -18.51 7.48 7.19
CA MET A 1 -17.43 7.56 6.18
C MET A 1 -16.33 6.51 6.39
N ILE A 2 -15.82 6.33 7.62
CA ILE A 2 -14.80 5.32 7.95
C ILE A 2 -15.19 3.89 7.52
N TRP A 3 -16.44 3.50 7.73
CA TRP A 3 -16.93 2.17 7.32
C TRP A 3 -16.82 1.93 5.81
N PHE A 4 -17.17 2.94 5.00
CA PHE A 4 -17.01 2.90 3.54
C PHE A 4 -15.54 2.73 3.14
N LEU A 5 -14.63 3.48 3.77
CA LEU A 5 -13.18 3.34 3.52
C LEU A 5 -12.66 1.95 3.88
N ARG A 6 -13.13 1.35 4.98
CA ARG A 6 -12.76 -0.04 5.33
C ARG A 6 -13.16 -1.02 4.25
N ILE A 7 -14.38 -0.93 3.73
CA ILE A 7 -14.84 -1.80 2.65
C ILE A 7 -13.99 -1.58 1.40
N PHE A 8 -13.76 -0.32 1.03
CA PHE A 8 -12.94 0.01 -0.12
C PHE A 8 -11.53 -0.62 -0.03
N PHE A 9 -10.81 -0.40 1.07
CA PHE A 9 -9.48 -0.98 1.24
C PHE A 9 -9.49 -2.51 1.40
N LEU A 10 -10.56 -3.11 1.93
CA LEU A 10 -10.75 -4.57 1.92
C LEU A 10 -10.89 -5.10 0.49
N VAL A 11 -11.68 -4.44 -0.36
CA VAL A 11 -11.82 -4.80 -1.77
C VAL A 11 -10.47 -4.66 -2.49
N VAL A 12 -9.72 -3.58 -2.26
CA VAL A 12 -8.36 -3.42 -2.81
C VAL A 12 -7.44 -4.55 -2.35
N LEU A 13 -7.47 -4.91 -1.07
CA LEU A 13 -6.63 -5.99 -0.53
C LEU A 13 -6.97 -7.35 -1.15
N ILE A 14 -8.25 -7.71 -1.17
CA ILE A 14 -8.73 -8.99 -1.71
C ILE A 14 -8.44 -9.08 -3.22
N SER A 15 -8.71 -8.01 -3.96
CA SER A 15 -8.45 -7.97 -5.41
C SER A 15 -6.96 -8.09 -5.74
N MET A 16 -6.08 -7.37 -5.02
CA MET A 16 -4.63 -7.46 -5.24
C MET A 16 -4.08 -8.84 -4.88
N LEU A 17 -4.55 -9.45 -3.80
CA LEU A 17 -4.18 -10.83 -3.45
C LEU A 17 -4.66 -11.82 -4.51
N GLY A 18 -5.90 -11.66 -5.00
CA GLY A 18 -6.48 -12.49 -6.06
C GLY A 18 -5.71 -12.39 -7.37
N VAL A 19 -5.49 -11.18 -7.87
CA VAL A 19 -4.76 -10.93 -9.12
C VAL A 19 -3.30 -11.38 -9.01
N THR A 20 -2.62 -11.10 -7.90
CA THR A 20 -1.23 -11.54 -7.69
C THR A 20 -1.12 -13.06 -7.63
N SER A 21 -2.04 -13.72 -6.94
CA SER A 21 -2.07 -15.19 -6.85
C SER A 21 -2.38 -15.83 -8.19
N TRP A 22 -3.35 -15.27 -8.92
CA TRP A 22 -3.69 -15.72 -10.27
C TRP A 22 -2.51 -15.52 -11.25
N ALA A 23 -1.88 -14.35 -11.26
CA ALA A 23 -0.72 -14.11 -12.11
C ALA A 23 0.44 -15.07 -11.78
N SER A 24 0.69 -15.30 -10.49
CA SER A 24 1.75 -16.20 -10.01
C SER A 24 1.50 -17.66 -10.38
N SER A 25 0.23 -18.10 -10.51
CA SER A 25 -0.08 -19.46 -10.94
C SER A 25 0.08 -19.66 -12.45
N GLN A 26 0.00 -18.59 -13.25
CA GLN A 26 0.23 -18.64 -14.69
C GLN A 26 1.72 -18.58 -15.02
N VAL A 27 2.42 -17.57 -14.51
CA VAL A 27 3.83 -17.33 -14.76
C VAL A 27 4.49 -16.78 -13.51
N ALA A 28 5.52 -17.48 -13.03
CA ALA A 28 6.34 -16.96 -11.95
C ALA A 28 7.11 -15.72 -12.44
N LEU A 29 7.19 -14.67 -11.61
CA LEU A 29 7.84 -13.40 -11.96
C LEU A 29 9.28 -13.58 -12.48
N TRP A 30 10.03 -14.53 -11.93
CA TRP A 30 11.41 -14.84 -12.32
C TRP A 30 11.53 -15.54 -13.69
N LYS A 31 10.41 -16.01 -14.26
CA LYS A 31 10.36 -16.65 -15.58
C LYS A 31 9.89 -15.69 -16.68
N LEU A 32 9.68 -14.42 -16.37
CA LEU A 32 9.28 -13.41 -17.35
C LEU A 32 10.34 -13.27 -18.46
N PRO A 33 9.96 -13.31 -19.75
CA PRO A 33 10.88 -13.12 -20.87
C PRO A 33 11.62 -11.77 -20.79
N PHE A 34 12.86 -11.74 -21.29
CA PHE A 34 13.67 -10.52 -21.34
C PHE A 34 13.02 -9.37 -22.13
N GLU A 35 12.24 -9.72 -23.16
CA GLU A 35 11.47 -8.74 -23.95
C GLU A 35 10.46 -7.96 -23.10
N THR A 36 9.90 -8.57 -22.05
CA THR A 36 8.97 -7.88 -21.13
C THR A 36 9.70 -6.83 -20.31
N TRP A 37 10.90 -7.14 -19.82
CA TRP A 37 11.72 -6.22 -19.02
C TRP A 37 12.22 -5.01 -19.81
N THR A 38 12.37 -5.16 -21.13
CA THR A 38 12.81 -4.08 -22.03
C THR A 38 11.65 -3.36 -22.70
N HIS A 39 10.42 -3.83 -22.54
CA HIS A 39 9.25 -3.19 -23.12
C HIS A 39 9.02 -1.79 -22.51
N PRO A 40 9.01 -0.70 -23.32
CA PRO A 40 8.97 0.67 -22.79
C PRO A 40 7.78 0.95 -21.87
N TRP A 41 6.59 0.44 -22.22
CA TRP A 41 5.39 0.59 -21.39
C TRP A 41 5.43 -0.24 -20.10
N PHE A 42 6.16 -1.36 -20.08
CA PHE A 42 6.32 -2.13 -18.86
C PHE A 42 7.18 -1.37 -17.86
N LEU A 43 8.30 -0.81 -18.33
CA LEU A 43 9.16 0.07 -17.52
C LEU A 43 8.42 1.34 -17.06
N ALA A 44 7.64 1.96 -17.94
CA ALA A 44 6.88 3.17 -17.60
C ALA A 44 5.81 2.91 -16.52
N THR A 45 5.04 1.84 -16.64
CA THR A 45 4.01 1.48 -15.65
C THR A 45 4.62 0.99 -14.33
N LEU A 46 5.76 0.30 -14.38
CA LEU A 46 6.52 -0.06 -13.18
C LEU A 46 7.03 1.20 -12.47
N ALA A 47 7.64 2.13 -13.19
CA ALA A 47 8.12 3.39 -12.63
C ALA A 47 6.97 4.21 -12.01
N ASP A 48 5.84 4.34 -12.72
CA ASP A 48 4.63 5.01 -12.22
C ASP A 48 4.14 4.40 -10.89
N ALA A 49 4.05 3.06 -10.82
CA ALA A 49 3.67 2.36 -9.60
C ALA A 49 4.65 2.65 -8.44
N TYR A 50 5.96 2.55 -8.66
CA TYR A 50 6.96 2.80 -7.62
C TYR A 50 7.01 4.25 -7.16
N TRP A 51 6.80 5.22 -8.06
CA TRP A 51 6.65 6.63 -7.66
C TRP A 51 5.40 6.84 -6.81
N GLY A 52 4.29 6.18 -7.15
CA GLY A 52 3.09 6.15 -6.31
C GLY A 52 3.36 5.56 -4.92
N PHE A 53 4.09 4.46 -4.85
CA PHE A 53 4.48 3.79 -3.59
C PHE A 53 5.33 4.70 -2.70
N LEU A 54 6.33 5.37 -3.27
CA LEU A 54 7.18 6.31 -2.54
C LEU A 54 6.38 7.53 -2.06
N THR A 55 5.48 8.06 -2.88
CA THR A 55 4.59 9.17 -2.50
C THR A 55 3.70 8.79 -1.31
N PHE A 56 3.09 7.60 -1.34
CA PHE A 56 2.33 7.08 -0.21
C PHE A 56 3.22 6.86 1.02
N TYR A 57 4.43 6.35 0.82
CA TYR A 57 5.37 6.15 1.91
C TYR A 57 5.75 7.45 2.61
N CYS A 58 5.88 8.59 1.90
CA CYS A 58 6.09 9.89 2.54
C CYS A 58 4.99 10.22 3.56
N TRP A 59 3.73 9.89 3.25
CA TRP A 59 2.61 10.04 4.18
C TRP A 59 2.72 9.07 5.38
N VAL A 60 3.09 7.80 5.14
CA VAL A 60 3.35 6.82 6.21
C VAL A 60 4.51 7.27 7.12
N PHE A 61 5.56 7.83 6.54
CA PHE A 61 6.73 8.36 7.24
C PHE A 61 6.36 9.52 8.16
N TYR A 62 5.52 10.44 7.66
CA TYR A 62 4.96 11.54 8.44
C TYR A 62 4.17 11.03 9.65
N LYS A 63 3.32 10.01 9.49
CA LYS A 63 2.50 9.47 10.58
C LYS A 63 3.28 8.63 11.59
N SER A 64 4.33 7.94 11.16
CA SER A 64 5.07 7.00 11.99
C SER A 64 6.01 7.72 12.97
N ASN A 65 5.93 7.38 14.26
CA ASN A 65 6.79 7.95 15.31
C ASN A 65 8.12 7.21 15.49
N HIS A 66 8.14 5.90 15.23
CA HIS A 66 9.30 5.04 15.44
C HIS A 66 10.05 4.78 14.14
N TRP A 67 11.38 4.92 14.19
CA TRP A 67 12.26 4.67 13.03
C TRP A 67 12.12 3.25 12.48
N TRP A 68 12.03 2.24 13.35
CA TRP A 68 11.84 0.85 12.93
C TRP A 68 10.53 0.63 12.19
N SER A 69 9.43 1.26 12.63
CA SER A 69 8.16 1.16 11.92
C SER A 69 8.23 1.80 10.54
N ARG A 70 8.96 2.92 10.39
CA ARG A 70 9.18 3.56 9.08
C ARG A 70 9.93 2.62 8.15
N LEU A 71 11.03 2.03 8.62
CA LEU A 71 11.83 1.11 7.81
C LEU A 71 11.02 -0.14 7.40
N LEU A 72 10.27 -0.73 8.33
CA LEU A 72 9.42 -1.89 8.04
C LEU A 72 8.35 -1.56 7.00
N TRP A 73 7.69 -0.41 7.12
CA TRP A 73 6.69 0.00 6.14
C TRP A 73 7.29 0.36 4.79
N LEU A 74 8.49 0.95 4.75
CA LEU A 74 9.20 1.18 3.49
C LEU A 74 9.45 -0.13 2.75
N VAL A 75 10.04 -1.11 3.44
CA VAL A 75 10.34 -2.42 2.87
C VAL A 75 9.05 -3.11 2.44
N ALA A 76 8.01 -3.08 3.26
CA ALA A 76 6.72 -3.68 2.92
C ALA A 76 6.10 -3.04 1.67
N VAL A 77 6.11 -1.71 1.55
CA VAL A 77 5.55 -0.98 0.40
C VAL A 77 6.35 -1.24 -0.87
N LEU A 78 7.69 -1.30 -0.81
CA LEU A 78 8.52 -1.59 -1.99
C LEU A 78 8.41 -3.04 -2.48
N LEU A 79 8.16 -3.99 -1.57
CA LEU A 79 8.06 -5.41 -1.91
C LEU A 79 6.63 -5.85 -2.29
N LEU A 80 5.61 -5.33 -1.58
CA LEU A 80 4.22 -5.77 -1.72
C LEU A 80 3.33 -4.72 -2.42
N GLY A 81 3.84 -3.50 -2.65
CA GLY A 81 3.12 -2.44 -3.32
C GLY A 81 1.76 -2.15 -2.68
N ASN A 82 0.71 -2.22 -3.50
CA ASN A 82 -0.68 -1.95 -3.11
C ASN A 82 -1.20 -2.85 -1.98
N ILE A 83 -0.68 -4.07 -1.82
CA ILE A 83 -1.09 -4.96 -0.72
C ILE A 83 -0.67 -4.34 0.61
N ALA A 84 0.59 -3.91 0.74
CA ALA A 84 1.09 -3.28 1.96
C ALA A 84 0.38 -1.95 2.25
N MET A 85 0.11 -1.15 1.22
CA MET A 85 -0.62 0.12 1.38
C MET A 85 -2.06 -0.09 1.86
N ALA A 86 -2.76 -1.09 1.31
CA ALA A 86 -4.11 -1.44 1.75
C ALA A 86 -4.12 -1.97 3.19
N VAL A 87 -3.16 -2.82 3.56
CA VAL A 87 -3.00 -3.31 4.94
C VAL A 87 -2.73 -2.13 5.89
N TYR A 88 -1.83 -1.22 5.54
CA TYR A 88 -1.55 -0.02 6.36
C TYR A 88 -2.81 0.80 6.59
N ALA A 89 -3.53 1.11 5.52
CA ALA A 89 -4.76 1.90 5.59
C ALA A 89 -5.84 1.20 6.44
N LEU A 90 -6.02 -0.12 6.28
CA LEU A 90 -6.96 -0.90 7.10
C LEU A 90 -6.57 -0.89 8.58
N VAL A 91 -5.29 -1.09 8.91
CA VAL A 91 -4.80 -1.03 10.29
C VAL A 91 -5.13 0.31 10.93
N GLU A 92 -4.89 1.43 10.23
CA GLU A 92 -5.23 2.76 10.73
C GLU A 92 -6.75 2.98 10.83
N LEU A 93 -7.53 2.50 9.86
CA LEU A 93 -8.98 2.60 9.86
C LEU A 93 -9.64 1.77 10.97
N PHE A 94 -9.12 0.59 11.30
CA PHE A 94 -9.65 -0.26 12.38
C PHE A 94 -9.29 0.27 13.78
N ARG A 95 -8.23 1.08 13.90
CA ARG A 95 -7.88 1.80 15.13
C ARG A 95 -8.81 2.98 15.44
N LEU A 96 -9.64 3.40 14.49
CA LEU A 96 -10.59 4.51 14.65
C LEU A 96 -12.00 3.99 14.91
N PRO A 97 -12.81 4.65 15.75
CA PRO A 97 -14.24 4.36 15.82
C PRO A 97 -14.92 4.71 14.49
N SER A 98 -16.01 4.00 14.14
CA SER A 98 -16.72 4.20 12.86
C SER A 98 -17.33 5.61 12.69
N THR A 99 -17.48 6.33 13.80
CA THR A 99 -17.96 7.71 13.90
C THR A 99 -16.84 8.76 13.88
N ALA A 100 -15.57 8.35 13.80
CA ALA A 100 -14.44 9.27 13.82
C ALA A 100 -14.42 10.19 12.58
N PRO A 101 -13.94 11.44 12.75
CA PRO A 101 -13.66 12.35 11.64
C PRO A 101 -12.52 11.81 10.75
N ILE A 102 -12.48 12.22 9.47
CA ILE A 102 -11.48 11.70 8.51
C ILE A 102 -10.09 12.29 8.74
N GLU A 103 -10.06 13.45 9.37
CA GLU A 103 -8.87 14.16 9.80
C GLU A 103 -8.04 13.27 10.75
N ASP A 104 -8.68 12.46 11.59
CA ASP A 104 -8.00 11.51 12.48
C ASP A 104 -7.31 10.36 11.72
N LEU A 105 -7.75 10.07 10.50
CA LEU A 105 -7.09 9.14 9.60
C LEU A 105 -5.93 9.82 8.85
N LEU A 106 -6.16 11.01 8.30
CA LEU A 106 -5.21 11.69 7.42
C LEU A 106 -4.03 12.32 8.18
N LEU A 107 -4.32 12.93 9.32
CA LEU A 107 -3.35 13.68 10.10
C LEU A 107 -2.62 12.76 11.08
N ARG A 108 -1.41 13.18 11.45
CA ARG A 108 -0.69 12.55 12.55
C ARG A 108 -1.43 12.89 13.84
N ARG A 109 -1.86 11.87 14.59
CA ARG A 109 -2.50 12.06 15.89
C ARG A 109 -1.53 12.81 16.82
N LYS A 110 -1.86 14.05 17.18
CA LYS A 110 -1.14 14.77 18.24
C LYS A 110 -1.38 14.00 19.54
N ARG A 111 -0.35 13.37 20.09
CA ARG A 111 -0.37 13.02 21.51
C ARG A 111 -0.34 14.35 22.25
N TYR A 112 -1.49 14.79 22.77
CA TYR A 112 -1.43 15.66 23.94
C TYR A 112 -0.74 14.82 25.02
N ALA A 113 0.43 15.29 25.43
CA ALA A 113 1.25 14.68 26.47
C ALA A 113 0.50 14.66 27.79
#